data_AF-A0A7V7E764-F1
#
_entry.id   AF-A0A7V7E764-F1
#
_cell.length_a   1.000
_cell.length_b   1.000
_cell.length_c   1.000
_cell.angle_alpha   90.00
_cell.angle_beta   90.00
_cell.angle_gamma   90.00
#
_symmetry.space_group_name_H-M   'P 1'
#
loop_
_entity.id
_entity.type
_entity.pdbx_description
1 polymer ?
#
loop_
_entity_poly.entity_id
_entity_poly.type
_entity_poly.pdbx_seq_one_letter_code
_entity_poly.pdbx_strand_id
1 'polypeptide(L)'
;MNNGSTAYRLLHCLKTGKPHVVTRADLTRFTDRCSSGRGGRKAGKSAAPDLDRAMRRLAREKLVDRLGPGRWLVPTGEKPIMEVPRLWSNPGQDKPETVIAVTVANPTIADITRLILSYGSGRVGEVLDTMEDDREIHAASANLARRMINNSIAGIRAAAERHVTQDM
;
A
#
# COMPACT_ATOMS: atom_id res chain seq x y z
N MET A 1 8.98 -23.82 -15.08
CA MET A 1 8.20 -22.62 -15.50
C MET A 1 9.11 -21.72 -16.34
N ASN A 2 8.62 -21.23 -17.48
CA ASN A 2 9.44 -20.65 -18.58
C ASN A 2 10.12 -19.32 -18.21
N ASN A 3 11.34 -19.38 -17.66
CA ASN A 3 12.23 -18.24 -17.37
C ASN A 3 12.83 -17.56 -18.64
N GLY A 4 12.27 -17.84 -19.82
CA GLY A 4 12.82 -17.41 -21.12
C GLY A 4 12.16 -16.17 -21.74
N SER A 5 11.08 -15.64 -21.15
CA SER A 5 10.33 -14.53 -21.75
C SER A 5 11.06 -13.20 -21.55
N THR A 6 11.11 -12.38 -22.61
CA THR A 6 11.69 -11.02 -22.60
C THR A 6 11.16 -10.17 -21.43
N ALA A 7 9.91 -10.38 -21.04
CA ALA A 7 9.27 -9.65 -19.94
C ALA A 7 9.91 -9.95 -18.56
N TYR A 8 10.18 -11.21 -18.22
CA TYR A 8 10.78 -11.55 -16.93
C TYR A 8 12.26 -11.17 -16.85
N ARG A 9 12.99 -11.23 -17.97
CA ARG A 9 14.37 -10.72 -18.06
C ARG A 9 14.42 -9.22 -17.81
N LEU A 10 13.48 -8.47 -18.39
CA LEU A 10 13.32 -7.05 -18.13
C LEU A 10 13.01 -6.78 -16.67
N LEU A 11 12.05 -7.49 -16.07
CA LEU A 11 11.71 -7.33 -14.66
C LEU A 11 12.92 -7.57 -13.75
N HIS A 12 13.71 -8.62 -14.02
CA HIS A 12 14.92 -8.90 -13.24
C HIS A 12 15.95 -7.78 -13.36
N CYS A 13 16.17 -7.26 -14.57
CA CYS A 13 17.08 -6.14 -14.81
C CYS A 13 16.61 -4.83 -14.17
N LEU A 14 15.29 -4.62 -14.10
CA LEU A 14 14.71 -3.42 -13.52
C LEU A 14 14.66 -3.48 -12.00
N LYS A 15 14.77 -4.65 -11.35
CA LYS A 15 14.78 -4.73 -9.88
C LYS A 15 16.08 -4.15 -9.30
N THR A 16 16.01 -2.91 -8.83
CA THR A 16 17.14 -2.18 -8.21
C THR A 16 17.05 -2.10 -6.68
N GLY A 17 16.15 -2.87 -6.05
CA GLY A 17 15.95 -2.84 -4.60
C GLY A 17 15.19 -1.61 -4.07
N LYS A 18 14.75 -0.68 -4.94
CA LYS A 18 13.86 0.43 -4.61
C LYS A 18 12.76 0.59 -5.65
N PRO A 19 11.52 0.97 -5.27
CA PRO A 19 10.46 1.23 -6.23
C PRO A 19 10.85 2.47 -7.04
N HIS A 20 10.71 2.41 -8.35
CA HIS A 20 11.03 3.53 -9.23
C HIS A 20 10.15 3.50 -10.49
N VAL A 21 9.98 4.68 -11.07
CA VAL A 21 9.23 4.86 -12.32
C VAL A 21 10.19 4.70 -13.49
N VAL A 22 9.79 3.90 -14.46
CA VAL A 22 10.53 3.63 -15.68
C VAL A 22 9.72 4.16 -16.85
N THR A 23 10.37 5.00 -17.67
CA THR A 23 9.79 5.51 -18.92
C THR A 23 10.18 4.64 -20.10
N ARG A 24 9.51 4.84 -21.24
CA ARG A 24 9.88 4.18 -22.51
C ARG A 24 11.34 4.46 -22.93
N ALA A 25 11.86 5.66 -22.66
CA ALA A 25 13.25 6.01 -22.95
C ALA A 25 14.21 5.21 -22.06
N ASP A 26 13.86 5.03 -20.78
CA ASP A 26 14.65 4.24 -19.84
C ASP A 26 14.66 2.76 -20.23
N LEU A 27 13.50 2.19 -20.58
CA LEU A 27 13.38 0.80 -21.03
C LEU A 27 14.32 0.48 -22.20
N THR A 28 14.44 1.41 -23.15
CA THR A 28 15.33 1.27 -24.31
C THR A 28 16.81 1.27 -23.89
N ARG A 29 17.19 2.14 -22.95
CA ARG A 29 18.55 2.17 -22.37
C ARG A 29 18.85 0.95 -21.49
N PHE A 30 17.85 0.39 -20.83
CA PHE A 30 17.99 -0.80 -19.98
C PHE A 30 18.15 -2.08 -20.81
N THR A 31 17.48 -2.20 -21.96
CA THR A 31 17.71 -3.33 -22.87
C THR A 31 19.14 -3.38 -23.38
N ASP A 32 19.75 -2.24 -23.71
CA ASP A 32 21.13 -2.18 -24.20
C ASP A 32 22.13 -2.66 -23.13
N ARG A 33 21.89 -2.32 -21.86
CA ARG A 33 22.71 -2.78 -20.71
C ARG A 33 22.48 -4.25 -20.33
N CYS A 34 21.30 -4.81 -20.59
CA CYS A 34 21.01 -6.22 -20.29
C CYS A 34 21.33 -7.18 -21.44
N SER A 35 21.54 -6.67 -22.66
CA SER A 35 21.92 -7.46 -23.83
C SER A 35 23.44 -7.52 -24.07
N SER A 36 24.23 -6.69 -23.38
CA SER A 36 25.70 -6.68 -23.47
C SER A 36 26.40 -7.91 -22.86
N GLY A 37 25.66 -8.87 -22.30
CA GLY A 37 26.20 -10.12 -21.76
C GLY A 37 26.41 -11.26 -22.77
N ARG A 38 25.86 -11.18 -24.00
CA ARG A 38 26.12 -12.14 -25.09
C ARG A 38 25.97 -11.45 -26.45
N GLY A 39 27.10 -11.17 -27.12
CA GLY A 39 27.20 -10.92 -28.57
C GLY A 39 26.13 -10.01 -29.18
N GLY A 40 26.28 -8.69 -29.03
CA GLY A 40 25.29 -7.71 -29.50
C GLY A 40 25.16 -7.62 -31.03
N ARG A 41 24.08 -8.20 -31.57
CA ARG A 41 23.40 -7.60 -32.73
C ARG A 41 22.75 -6.30 -32.24
N LYS A 42 23.09 -5.18 -32.86
CA LYS A 42 22.47 -3.86 -32.59
C LYS A 42 20.95 -4.02 -32.64
N ALA A 43 20.27 -3.78 -31.52
CA ALA A 43 18.82 -3.75 -31.44
C ALA A 43 18.31 -2.49 -32.17
N GLY A 44 18.29 -2.55 -33.50
CA GLY A 44 17.80 -1.47 -34.34
C GLY A 44 16.29 -1.33 -34.21
N LYS A 45 15.81 -0.11 -33.90
CA LYS A 45 14.47 0.49 -34.09
C LYS A 45 13.17 -0.31 -33.78
N SER A 46 13.19 -1.62 -33.59
CA SER A 46 12.01 -2.50 -33.43
C SER A 46 11.84 -3.07 -32.02
N ALA A 47 12.74 -2.79 -31.08
CA ALA A 47 12.62 -3.31 -29.71
C ALA A 47 11.54 -2.62 -28.88
N ALA A 48 11.19 -1.37 -29.21
CA ALA A 48 10.29 -0.54 -28.41
C ALA A 48 8.81 -1.02 -28.37
N PRO A 49 8.20 -1.48 -29.47
CA PRO A 49 6.86 -2.11 -29.43
C PRO A 49 6.84 -3.39 -28.61
N ASP A 50 7.90 -4.20 -28.69
CA ASP A 50 8.01 -5.46 -27.94
C ASP A 50 8.24 -5.21 -26.45
N LEU A 51 8.94 -4.14 -26.09
CA LEU A 51 9.09 -3.64 -24.72
C LEU A 51 7.75 -3.20 -24.12
N ASP A 52 6.97 -2.40 -24.84
CA ASP A 52 5.65 -1.97 -24.35
C ASP A 52 4.69 -3.17 -24.19
N ARG A 53 4.73 -4.11 -25.13
CA ARG A 53 3.98 -5.37 -25.04
C ARG A 53 4.42 -6.22 -23.83
N ALA A 54 5.72 -6.29 -23.56
CA ALA A 54 6.28 -6.99 -22.42
C ALA A 54 5.85 -6.34 -21.09
N MET A 55 5.90 -5.01 -20.98
CA MET A 55 5.46 -4.29 -19.79
C MET A 55 3.94 -4.41 -19.56
N ARG A 56 3.12 -4.35 -20.63
CA ARG A 56 1.68 -4.63 -20.54
C ARG A 56 1.39 -6.05 -20.05
N ARG A 57 2.23 -7.02 -20.41
CA ARG A 57 2.11 -8.38 -19.90
C ARG A 57 2.42 -8.44 -18.40
N LEU A 58 3.54 -7.86 -17.97
CA LEU A 58 3.88 -7.79 -16.54
C LEU A 58 2.80 -7.07 -15.71
N ALA A 59 2.17 -6.04 -16.27
CA ALA A 59 1.10 -5.32 -15.61
C ALA A 59 -0.17 -6.16 -15.44
N ARG A 60 -0.53 -6.97 -16.45
CA ARG A 60 -1.63 -7.94 -16.33
C ARG A 60 -1.36 -8.99 -15.25
N GLU A 61 -0.10 -9.36 -15.08
CA GLU A 61 0.37 -10.31 -14.05
C GLU A 61 0.59 -9.63 -12.68
N LYS A 62 0.26 -8.34 -12.52
CA LYS A 62 0.41 -7.53 -11.29
C LYS A 62 1.87 -7.45 -10.77
N LEU A 63 2.84 -7.54 -11.67
CA LEU A 63 4.27 -7.44 -11.34
C LEU A 63 4.83 -6.02 -11.52
N VAL A 64 4.12 -5.16 -12.24
CA VAL A 64 4.40 -3.72 -12.43
C VAL A 64 3.09 -2.96 -12.54
N ASP A 65 3.04 -1.70 -12.11
CA ASP A 65 1.84 -0.86 -12.24
C ASP A 65 1.95 0.10 -13.42
N ARG A 66 0.86 0.29 -14.15
CA ARG A 66 0.81 1.27 -15.24
C ARG A 66 0.35 2.62 -14.71
N LEU A 67 1.23 3.62 -14.77
CA LEU A 67 0.92 4.99 -14.32
C LEU A 67 0.39 5.90 -15.45
N GLY A 68 0.45 5.44 -16.70
CA GLY A 68 -0.04 6.18 -17.86
C GLY A 68 0.60 5.70 -19.17
N PRO A 69 0.44 6.44 -20.28
CA PRO A 69 1.08 6.12 -21.55
C PRO A 69 2.62 6.09 -21.38
N GLY A 70 3.24 4.94 -21.64
CA GLY A 70 4.70 4.77 -21.63
C GLY A 70 5.40 4.92 -20.27
N ARG A 71 4.65 4.93 -19.15
CA ARG A 71 5.17 5.06 -17.78
C ARG A 71 4.73 3.89 -16.91
N TRP A 72 5.69 3.28 -16.23
CA TRP A 72 5.50 2.07 -15.45
C TRP A 72 6.17 2.21 -14.09
N LEU A 73 5.48 1.81 -13.03
CA LEU A 73 6.06 1.66 -11.70
C LEU A 73 6.54 0.22 -11.56
N VAL A 74 7.83 0.03 -11.31
CA VAL A 74 8.39 -1.27 -10.97
C VAL A 74 8.44 -1.37 -9.45
N PRO A 75 7.58 -2.19 -8.81
CA PRO A 75 7.62 -2.38 -7.37
C PRO A 75 8.87 -3.17 -6.98
N THR A 76 9.39 -2.90 -5.79
CA THR A 76 10.31 -3.83 -5.12
C THR A 76 9.59 -5.16 -4.94
N GLY A 77 10.31 -6.28 -5.09
CA GLY A 77 9.74 -7.61 -4.82
C GLY A 77 9.22 -7.77 -3.39
N GLU A 78 9.63 -6.87 -2.51
CA GLU A 78 9.00 -6.57 -1.23
C GLU A 78 7.88 -5.56 -1.49
N LYS A 79 6.62 -5.96 -1.26
CA LYS A 79 5.49 -5.02 -1.21
C LYS A 79 5.93 -3.84 -0.34
N PRO A 80 6.04 -2.61 -0.88
CA PRO A 80 6.10 -1.46 0.00
C PRO A 80 4.67 -1.30 0.53
N ILE A 81 4.34 -2.03 1.60
CA ILE A 81 3.24 -1.63 2.48
C ILE A 81 3.81 -0.46 3.28
N MET A 82 3.96 0.68 2.62
CA MET A 82 3.85 1.93 3.35
C MET A 82 2.35 2.17 3.47
N GLU A 83 1.71 1.43 4.39
CA GLU A 83 0.61 2.04 5.13
C GLU A 83 1.26 3.26 5.76
N VAL A 84 1.22 4.41 5.10
CA VAL A 84 1.58 5.67 5.76
C VAL A 84 0.61 5.71 6.93
N PRO A 85 1.04 5.49 8.18
CA PRO A 85 0.11 5.53 9.28
C PRO A 85 -0.41 6.94 9.27
N ARG A 86 -1.71 7.14 9.06
CA ARG A 86 -2.32 8.48 9.08
C ARG A 86 -2.00 9.22 10.39
N LEU A 87 -1.52 8.48 11.40
CA LEU A 87 -1.12 8.90 12.73
C LEU A 87 0.39 9.17 12.92
N TRP A 88 1.28 8.83 11.96
CA TRP A 88 2.73 9.12 12.10
C TRP A 88 3.08 10.60 11.90
N SER A 89 2.20 11.37 11.26
CA SER A 89 2.37 12.82 11.09
C SER A 89 1.56 13.61 12.12
N ASN A 90 1.61 13.24 13.41
CA ASN A 90 0.87 14.02 14.39
C ASN A 90 1.51 14.21 15.78
N PRO A 91 2.63 14.95 15.86
CA PRO A 91 3.07 15.51 17.13
C PRO A 91 2.17 16.72 17.47
N GLY A 92 1.13 16.52 18.28
CA GLY A 92 0.43 17.60 19.00
C GLY A 92 -0.49 18.51 18.17
N GLN A 93 -1.50 17.97 17.48
CA GLN A 93 -2.63 18.80 17.04
C GLN A 93 -3.50 19.19 18.25
N ASP A 94 -3.83 20.48 18.37
CA ASP A 94 -4.66 21.07 19.42
C ASP A 94 -6.11 20.53 19.48
N LYS A 95 -6.53 19.64 18.55
CA LYS A 95 -7.89 19.11 18.44
C LYS A 95 -7.92 17.61 18.07
N PRO A 96 -7.76 16.70 19.05
CA PRO A 96 -7.76 15.25 18.81
C PRO A 96 -9.09 14.72 18.22
N GLU A 97 -10.21 15.40 18.44
CA GLU A 97 -11.53 15.04 17.92
C GLU A 97 -11.55 15.02 16.39
N THR A 98 -10.91 16.00 15.75
CA THR A 98 -10.85 16.09 14.28
C THR A 98 -10.09 14.89 13.68
N VAL A 99 -9.05 14.43 14.35
CA VAL A 99 -8.24 13.29 13.91
C VAL A 99 -9.04 12.00 14.02
N ILE A 100 -9.73 11.83 15.15
CA ILE A 100 -10.63 10.70 15.37
C ILE A 100 -11.71 10.71 14.27
N ALA A 101 -12.36 11.85 14.04
CA ALA A 101 -13.45 11.99 13.09
C ALA A 101 -13.05 11.64 11.64
N VAL A 102 -11.94 12.22 11.15
CA VAL A 102 -11.42 11.94 9.79
C VAL A 102 -11.07 10.46 9.61
N THR A 103 -10.57 9.84 10.68
CA THR A 103 -10.13 8.44 10.64
C THR A 103 -11.33 7.48 10.70
N VAL A 104 -12.30 7.78 11.56
CA VAL A 104 -13.53 6.98 11.74
C VAL A 104 -14.44 7.05 10.51
N ALA A 105 -14.42 8.15 9.74
CA ALA A 105 -15.17 8.28 8.50
C ALA A 105 -14.78 7.25 7.41
N ASN A 106 -13.52 6.78 7.41
CA ASN A 106 -13.03 5.77 6.49
C ASN A 106 -11.99 4.87 7.18
N PRO A 107 -12.45 3.95 8.03
CA PRO A 107 -11.59 3.27 9.00
C PRO A 107 -10.86 2.07 8.39
N THR A 108 -9.63 1.85 8.85
CA THR A 108 -8.95 0.55 8.75
C THR A 108 -8.80 -0.07 10.14
N ILE A 109 -8.61 -1.39 10.21
CA ILE A 109 -8.47 -2.09 11.51
C ILE A 109 -7.25 -1.56 12.27
N ALA A 110 -6.15 -1.30 11.56
CA ALA A 110 -4.93 -0.74 12.14
C ALA A 110 -5.17 0.68 12.70
N ASP A 111 -5.89 1.52 11.96
CA ASP A 111 -6.20 2.89 12.39
C ASP A 111 -7.08 2.91 13.65
N ILE A 112 -8.15 2.11 13.68
CA ILE A 112 -9.04 2.02 14.85
C ILE A 112 -8.28 1.51 16.08
N THR A 113 -7.44 0.50 15.92
CA THR A 113 -6.66 -0.05 17.02
C THR A 113 -5.69 0.99 17.58
N ARG A 114 -5.01 1.74 16.70
CA ARG A 114 -4.11 2.83 17.13
C ARG A 114 -4.86 3.98 17.81
N LEU A 115 -6.04 4.36 17.30
CA LEU A 115 -6.87 5.38 17.95
C LEU A 115 -7.27 4.96 19.36
N ILE A 116 -7.72 3.71 19.54
CA ILE A 116 -8.11 3.17 20.85
C ILE A 116 -6.91 3.19 21.81
N LEU A 117 -5.72 2.78 21.35
CA LEU A 117 -4.51 2.78 22.18
C LEU A 117 -4.02 4.20 22.52
N SER A 118 -4.26 5.18 21.64
CA SER A 118 -3.75 6.55 21.81
C SER A 118 -4.71 7.45 22.59
N TYR A 119 -6.02 7.31 22.38
CA TYR A 119 -7.05 8.23 22.88
C TYR A 119 -8.09 7.54 23.78
N GLY A 120 -8.06 6.21 23.88
CA GLY A 120 -9.03 5.43 24.62
C GLY A 120 -10.29 5.12 23.82
N SER A 121 -10.90 3.96 24.08
CA SER A 121 -12.10 3.51 23.36
C SER A 121 -13.34 4.37 23.62
N GLY A 122 -13.46 4.96 24.82
CA GLY A 122 -14.60 5.82 25.18
C GLY A 122 -14.68 7.05 24.29
N ARG A 123 -13.58 7.83 24.25
CA ARG A 123 -13.49 9.04 23.42
C ARG A 123 -13.67 8.77 21.92
N VAL A 124 -13.13 7.66 21.42
CA VAL A 124 -13.30 7.27 20.01
C VAL A 124 -14.77 6.93 19.71
N GLY A 125 -15.47 6.29 20.65
CA GLY A 125 -16.91 6.04 20.55
C GLY A 125 -17.74 7.32 20.56
N GLU A 126 -17.47 8.23 21.50
CA GLU A 126 -18.18 9.52 21.63
C GLU A 126 -18.10 10.37 20.35
N VAL A 127 -16.92 10.43 19.71
CA VAL A 127 -16.76 11.15 18.44
C VAL A 127 -17.54 10.48 17.31
N LEU A 128 -17.54 9.14 17.24
CA LEU A 128 -18.33 8.41 16.24
C LEU A 128 -19.83 8.67 16.43
N ASP A 129 -20.31 8.64 17.68
CA ASP A 129 -21.71 8.89 18.02
C ASP A 129 -22.11 10.31 17.63
N THR A 130 -21.28 11.30 17.98
CA THR A 130 -21.49 12.71 17.62
C THR A 130 -21.57 12.89 16.10
N MET A 131 -20.65 12.29 15.34
CA MET A 131 -20.66 12.36 13.87
C MET A 131 -21.90 11.71 13.25
N GLU A 132 -22.41 10.64 13.86
CA GLU A 132 -23.62 9.94 13.40
C GLU A 132 -24.87 10.79 13.68
N ASP A 133 -24.96 11.39 14.87
CA ASP A 133 -26.04 12.28 15.29
C ASP A 133 -26.10 13.55 14.41
N ASP A 134 -24.94 14.15 14.13
CA ASP A 134 -24.80 15.34 13.27
C ASP A 134 -24.94 15.01 11.77
N ARG A 135 -25.11 13.72 11.42
CA ARG A 135 -25.19 13.21 10.04
C ARG A 135 -23.97 13.55 9.18
N GLU A 136 -22.82 13.74 9.80
CA GLU A 136 -21.53 13.94 9.11
C GLU A 136 -21.01 12.64 8.48
N ILE A 137 -21.47 11.49 8.99
CA ILE A 137 -21.16 10.16 8.48
C ILE A 137 -22.44 9.41 8.10
N HIS A 138 -22.37 8.63 7.02
CA HIS A 138 -23.47 7.75 6.62
C HIS A 138 -23.60 6.58 7.60
N ALA A 139 -24.84 6.22 7.98
CA ALA A 139 -25.13 5.16 8.96
C ALA A 139 -24.45 3.82 8.65
N ALA A 140 -24.31 3.45 7.36
CA ALA A 140 -23.59 2.23 6.99
C ALA A 140 -22.09 2.28 7.38
N SER A 141 -21.45 3.43 7.19
CA SER A 141 -20.04 3.65 7.56
C SER A 141 -19.87 3.70 9.07
N ALA A 142 -20.80 4.35 9.79
CA ALA A 142 -20.82 4.37 11.25
C ALA A 142 -20.94 2.95 11.84
N ASN A 143 -21.85 2.14 11.30
CA ASN A 143 -22.02 0.75 11.71
C ASN A 143 -20.77 -0.10 11.46
N LEU A 144 -20.08 0.11 10.34
CA LEU A 144 -18.82 -0.55 10.06
C LEU A 144 -17.74 -0.15 11.08
N ALA A 145 -17.56 1.15 11.32
CA ALA A 145 -16.61 1.68 12.30
C ALA A 145 -16.88 1.12 13.70
N ARG A 146 -18.14 1.10 14.13
CA ARG A 146 -18.58 0.58 15.43
C ARG A 146 -18.23 -0.90 15.60
N ARG A 147 -18.46 -1.72 14.57
CA ARG A 147 -18.05 -3.14 14.57
C ARG A 147 -16.53 -3.29 14.71
N MET A 148 -15.77 -2.46 13.99
CA MET A 148 -14.31 -2.50 14.06
C MET A 148 -13.79 -2.09 15.44
N ILE A 149 -14.37 -1.05 16.05
CA ILE A 149 -14.05 -0.62 17.42
C ILE A 149 -14.30 -1.76 18.41
N ASN A 150 -15.48 -2.38 18.37
CA ASN A 150 -15.84 -3.46 19.28
C ASN A 150 -14.91 -4.68 19.14
N ASN A 151 -14.59 -5.06 17.90
CA ASN A 151 -13.67 -6.16 17.63
C ASN A 151 -12.25 -5.85 18.12
N SER A 152 -11.77 -4.62 17.92
CA SER A 152 -10.47 -4.19 18.43
C SER A 152 -10.41 -4.20 19.97
N ILE A 153 -11.47 -3.72 20.65
CA ILE A 153 -11.54 -3.75 22.12
C ILE A 153 -11.50 -5.19 22.63
N ALA A 154 -12.29 -6.10 22.04
CA ALA A 154 -12.30 -7.51 22.41
C ALA A 154 -10.92 -8.15 22.21
N GLY A 155 -10.26 -7.87 21.08
CA GLY A 155 -8.90 -8.36 20.80
C GLY A 155 -7.85 -7.84 21.79
N ILE A 156 -7.92 -6.55 22.15
CA ILE A 156 -7.00 -5.95 23.14
C ILE A 156 -7.19 -6.59 24.52
N ARG A 157 -8.44 -6.78 24.97
CA ARG A 157 -8.74 -7.43 26.26
C ARG A 157 -8.23 -8.87 26.30
N ALA A 158 -8.52 -9.64 25.25
CA ALA A 158 -8.06 -11.03 25.15
C ALA A 158 -6.52 -11.14 25.12
N ALA A 159 -5.83 -10.16 24.53
CA ALA A 159 -4.37 -10.11 24.56
C ALA A 159 -3.84 -9.81 25.96
N ALA A 160 -4.44 -8.84 26.65
CA ALA A 160 -4.07 -8.48 28.03
C ALA A 160 -4.24 -9.66 28.99
N GLU A 161 -5.34 -10.39 28.91
CA GLU A 161 -5.61 -11.58 29.73
C GLU A 161 -4.58 -12.69 29.50
N ARG A 162 -4.14 -12.92 28.26
CA ARG A 162 -3.09 -13.91 27.94
C ARG A 162 -1.73 -13.54 28.51
N HIS A 163 -1.38 -12.25 28.47
CA HIS A 163 -0.11 -11.78 29.03
C HIS A 163 -0.05 -11.98 30.55
N VAL A 164 -1.14 -11.69 31.26
CA VAL A 164 -1.21 -11.91 32.72
C VAL A 164 -1.02 -13.39 33.08
N THR A 165 -1.53 -14.32 32.25
CA THR A 165 -1.37 -15.77 32.49
C THR A 165 0.00 -16.34 32.11
N GLN A 166 0.85 -15.61 31.37
CA GLN A 166 2.20 -16.07 31.02
C GLN A 166 3.26 -15.65 32.05
N ASP A 167 2.98 -14.63 32.86
CA ASP A 167 3.86 -14.13 33.93
C ASP A 167 3.56 -14.74 35.31
N MET A 168 2.59 -15.68 35.39
CA MET A 168 2.29 -16.53 36.56
C MET A 168 2.84 -17.94 36.38
#